data_AF-A0A920MY89-F1
#
_entry.id   AF-A0A920MY89-F1
#
_cell.length_a   1.000
_cell.length_b   1.000
_cell.length_c   1.000
_cell.angle_alpha   90.00
_cell.angle_beta   90.00
_cell.angle_gamma   90.00
#
_symmetry.space_group_name_H-M   'P 1'
#
loop_
_entity.id
_entity.type
_entity.pdbx_description
1 polymer ?
#
loop_
_entity_poly.entity_id
_entity_poly.type
_entity_poly.pdbx_seq_one_letter_code
_entity_poly.pdbx_strand_id
1 'polypeptide(L)'
;MPHHTLSRRQFVSVAGATLAGMGVAAAAPPRGGLPRVTQPRATSGDKAFEPKWDEKLTITVGPKKADLVGSSDKVLQAAVDYVSRFGGGTVQVLPGTYTLRNSVYLRTGIRILGSGADSVLTKSASHSVALSDDSDWYDQEVTVTSAKGLKVGDGILLRVRNPHNGSSDVLKRTLVARKGNRFKLDRALRKNFWLSGKPTLSTLFPLISGDHVHDIAIKDIALDGNRKQNAHLDGNYGG
;
A
#
# COMPACT_ATOMS: atom_id res chain seq x y z
N MET A 1 -13.24 12.60 65.58
CA MET A 1 -12.04 12.75 64.74
C MET A 1 -11.06 11.64 65.09
N PRO A 2 -10.26 11.06 64.15
CA PRO A 2 -10.02 11.52 62.78
C PRO A 2 -10.40 10.52 61.68
N HIS A 3 -10.50 11.07 60.46
CA HIS A 3 -10.57 10.39 59.17
C HIS A 3 -9.21 9.79 58.77
N HIS A 4 -9.23 8.68 58.04
CA HIS A 4 -8.27 8.46 56.95
C HIS A 4 -9.02 8.10 55.67
N THR A 5 -9.06 9.08 54.77
CA THR A 5 -9.49 8.96 53.38
C THR A 5 -8.44 8.23 52.56
N LEU A 6 -8.83 7.18 51.85
CA LEU A 6 -8.15 6.74 50.63
C LEU A 6 -9.13 6.82 49.46
N SER A 7 -8.70 7.52 48.42
CA SER A 7 -9.49 7.98 47.28
C SER A 7 -9.29 7.09 46.05
N ARG A 8 -10.29 7.16 45.15
CA ARG A 8 -10.62 6.45 43.91
C ARG A 8 -9.53 6.09 42.87
N ARG A 9 -8.21 6.20 43.10
CA ARG A 9 -7.19 5.98 42.05
C ARG A 9 -6.04 5.02 42.36
N GLN A 10 -5.95 4.43 43.56
CA GLN A 10 -4.72 3.71 43.96
C GLN A 10 -4.70 2.19 43.79
N PHE A 11 -5.73 1.54 43.26
CA PHE A 11 -5.66 0.10 42.93
C PHE A 11 -5.79 -0.18 41.43
N VAL A 12 -5.24 0.69 40.58
CA VAL A 12 -5.05 0.42 39.15
C VAL A 12 -3.61 -0.05 38.85
N SER A 13 -2.74 -0.23 39.85
CA SER A 13 -1.30 -0.37 39.60
C SER A 13 -0.54 -1.36 40.49
N VAL A 14 -1.08 -2.57 40.69
CA VAL A 14 -0.27 -3.76 40.97
C VAL A 14 -0.78 -4.88 40.07
N ALA A 15 -0.55 -4.84 38.75
CA ALA A 15 0.70 -5.08 38.04
C ALA A 15 1.20 -6.54 38.16
N GLY A 16 0.93 -7.32 37.10
CA GLY A 16 1.95 -8.16 36.49
C GLY A 16 2.04 -9.63 36.93
N ALA A 17 1.51 -10.51 36.05
CA ALA A 17 1.99 -11.87 35.78
C ALA A 17 1.76 -12.91 36.92
N THR A 18 1.30 -14.15 36.71
CA THR A 18 1.54 -15.11 35.62
C THR A 18 0.44 -16.21 35.60
N LEU A 19 -0.05 -16.54 34.40
CA LEU A 19 -0.41 -17.87 33.87
C LEU A 19 -1.02 -18.95 34.81
N ALA A 20 -2.31 -19.22 34.64
CA ALA A 20 -2.85 -20.57 34.44
C ALA A 20 -4.29 -20.48 33.88
N GLY A 21 -4.57 -21.21 32.81
CA GLY A 21 -5.83 -21.13 32.10
C GLY A 21 -7.04 -21.57 32.91
N MET A 22 -8.16 -20.91 32.65
CA MET A 22 -9.46 -21.52 32.39
C MET A 22 -10.39 -20.40 31.92
N GLY A 23 -10.99 -20.61 30.75
CA GLY A 23 -11.94 -19.68 30.18
C GLY A 23 -13.12 -19.49 31.12
N VAL A 24 -13.26 -18.28 31.63
CA VAL A 24 -14.58 -17.73 31.93
C VAL A 24 -14.70 -16.51 31.05
N ALA A 25 -15.11 -16.73 29.81
CA ALA A 25 -15.83 -15.70 29.09
C ALA A 25 -17.07 -15.43 29.94
N ALA A 26 -17.00 -14.44 30.83
CA ALA A 26 -18.15 -13.94 31.53
C ALA A 26 -19.13 -13.49 30.43
N ALA A 27 -20.14 -14.32 30.20
CA ALA A 27 -21.23 -14.00 29.30
C ALA A 27 -21.87 -12.72 29.86
N ALA A 28 -21.50 -11.59 29.26
CA ALA A 28 -22.16 -10.33 29.55
C ALA A 28 -23.66 -10.55 29.31
N PRO A 29 -24.54 -10.13 30.24
CA PRO A 29 -25.97 -10.32 30.07
C PRO A 29 -26.40 -9.69 28.74
N PRO A 30 -27.39 -10.28 28.03
CA PRO A 30 -27.89 -9.71 26.79
C PRO A 30 -28.28 -8.26 27.06
N ARG A 31 -27.70 -7.33 26.31
CA ARG A 31 -27.97 -5.89 26.40
C ARG A 31 -29.38 -5.58 25.86
N GLY A 32 -30.41 -6.19 26.45
CA GLY A 32 -31.80 -5.82 26.23
C GLY A 32 -32.10 -4.55 27.02
N GLY A 33 -32.62 -3.52 26.34
CA GLY A 33 -33.14 -2.32 27.00
C GLY A 33 -32.24 -1.07 26.97
N LEU A 34 -31.06 -1.10 26.35
CA LEU A 34 -30.32 0.14 26.10
C LEU A 34 -30.98 0.94 24.97
N PRO A 35 -31.14 2.27 25.10
CA PRO A 35 -31.65 3.11 24.04
C PRO A 35 -30.83 2.95 22.75
N ARG A 36 -31.49 2.85 21.60
CA ARG A 36 -30.83 2.82 20.30
C ARG A 36 -30.03 4.11 20.11
N VAL A 37 -28.75 3.98 19.77
CA VAL A 37 -27.91 5.13 19.39
C VAL A 37 -28.35 5.64 18.02
N THR A 38 -28.97 6.81 17.96
CA THR A 38 -29.43 7.47 16.72
C THR A 38 -28.45 8.53 16.21
N GLN A 39 -27.59 9.03 17.09
CA GLN A 39 -26.55 10.01 16.80
C GLN A 39 -25.22 9.51 17.39
N PRO A 40 -24.55 8.56 16.71
CA PRO A 40 -23.26 8.07 17.17
C PRO A 40 -22.26 9.24 17.21
N ARG A 41 -21.35 9.22 18.18
CA ARG A 41 -20.29 10.21 18.33
C ARG A 41 -18.98 9.61 17.82
N ALA A 42 -18.18 10.41 17.11
CA ALA A 42 -16.83 10.00 16.78
C ALA A 42 -16.01 9.94 18.08
N THR A 43 -15.74 8.72 18.53
CA THR A 43 -15.06 8.45 19.80
C THR A 43 -13.67 7.92 19.48
N SER A 44 -12.65 8.52 20.08
CA SER A 44 -11.27 8.09 19.84
C SER A 44 -11.10 6.60 20.18
N GLY A 45 -10.62 5.82 19.21
CA GLY A 45 -10.43 4.38 19.31
C GLY A 45 -11.64 3.51 18.93
N ASP A 46 -12.83 4.09 18.75
CA ASP A 46 -14.03 3.38 18.29
C ASP A 46 -14.33 3.70 16.83
N LYS A 47 -13.85 2.83 15.94
CA LYS A 47 -14.13 2.91 14.49
C LYS A 47 -15.37 2.12 14.08
N ALA A 48 -15.98 1.37 15.00
CA ALA A 48 -17.15 0.55 14.69
C ALA A 48 -18.43 1.41 14.63
N PHE A 49 -18.49 2.48 15.43
CA PHE A 49 -19.66 3.33 15.57
C PHE A 49 -19.30 4.82 15.41
N GLU A 50 -19.28 5.28 14.15
CA GLU A 50 -19.05 6.70 13.82
C GLU A 50 -20.30 7.37 13.22
N PRO A 51 -20.42 8.71 13.32
CA PRO A 51 -21.34 9.49 12.49
C PRO A 51 -21.17 9.17 11.02
N LYS A 52 -22.27 9.19 10.28
CA LYS A 52 -22.21 9.28 8.82
C LYS A 52 -21.86 10.72 8.45
N TRP A 53 -20.58 10.98 8.21
CA TRP A 53 -20.10 12.29 7.79
C TRP A 53 -20.53 12.62 6.35
N ASP A 54 -21.03 13.83 6.13
CA ASP A 54 -21.42 14.33 4.80
C ASP A 54 -20.20 14.64 3.92
N GLU A 55 -19.12 15.13 4.54
CA GLU A 55 -17.87 15.49 3.88
C GLU A 55 -16.67 14.76 4.49
N LYS A 56 -15.68 14.45 3.65
CA LYS A 56 -14.39 13.90 4.06
C LYS A 56 -13.27 14.73 3.46
N LEU A 57 -12.11 14.77 4.13
CA LEU A 57 -10.91 15.41 3.59
C LEU A 57 -10.67 14.94 2.16
N THR A 58 -10.65 15.90 1.24
CA THR A 58 -10.52 15.65 -0.19
C THR A 58 -9.38 16.49 -0.74
N ILE A 59 -8.54 15.88 -1.57
CA ILE A 59 -7.51 16.56 -2.35
C ILE A 59 -7.68 16.24 -3.83
N THR A 60 -7.56 17.25 -4.68
CA THR A 60 -7.66 17.08 -6.13
C THR A 60 -6.29 16.85 -6.76
N VAL A 61 -6.23 15.91 -7.70
CA VAL A 61 -5.05 15.64 -8.54
C VAL A 61 -5.46 15.82 -9.99
N GLY A 62 -4.68 16.58 -10.74
CA GLY A 62 -5.02 16.92 -12.12
C GLY A 62 -3.82 17.38 -12.94
N PRO A 63 -3.85 17.26 -14.27
CA PRO A 63 -2.80 17.81 -15.14
C PRO A 63 -2.73 19.35 -15.07
N LYS A 64 -3.78 20.02 -14.59
CA LYS A 64 -3.89 21.46 -14.38
C LYS A 64 -5.01 21.78 -13.39
N LYS A 65 -4.97 22.96 -12.76
CA LYS A 65 -6.04 23.49 -11.90
C LYS A 65 -6.52 22.49 -10.83
N ALA A 66 -5.57 21.90 -10.11
CA ALA A 66 -5.80 20.97 -9.01
C ALA A 66 -4.94 21.38 -7.81
N ASP A 67 -5.25 20.88 -6.62
CA ASP A 67 -4.43 21.08 -5.43
C ASP A 67 -3.02 20.54 -5.64
N LEU A 68 -2.91 19.35 -6.26
CA LEU A 68 -1.65 18.77 -6.73
C LEU A 68 -1.66 18.63 -8.25
N VAL A 69 -0.84 19.43 -8.92
CA VAL A 69 -0.75 19.45 -10.38
C VAL A 69 0.29 18.44 -10.88
N GLY A 70 -0.15 17.50 -11.71
CA GLY A 70 0.71 16.52 -12.38
C GLY A 70 -0.08 15.36 -13.02
N SER A 71 0.63 14.52 -13.78
CA SER A 71 0.04 13.40 -14.54
C SER A 71 0.84 12.09 -14.42
N SER A 72 1.42 11.82 -13.25
CA SER A 72 2.25 10.63 -12.99
C SER A 72 1.85 9.89 -11.71
N ASP A 73 2.36 8.68 -11.52
CA ASP A 73 2.20 7.91 -10.28
C ASP A 73 2.63 8.70 -9.04
N LYS A 74 3.68 9.53 -9.15
CA LYS A 74 4.23 10.28 -8.00
C LYS A 74 3.24 11.27 -7.41
N VAL A 75 2.50 12.01 -8.25
CA VAL A 75 1.53 13.01 -7.76
C VAL A 75 0.30 12.32 -7.16
N LEU A 76 -0.12 11.18 -7.74
CA LEU A 76 -1.20 10.35 -7.22
C LEU A 76 -0.81 9.76 -5.87
N GLN A 77 0.40 9.21 -5.75
CA GLN A 77 0.91 8.68 -4.50
C GLN A 77 1.05 9.76 -3.42
N ALA A 78 1.55 10.94 -3.78
CA ALA A 78 1.65 12.08 -2.86
C ALA A 78 0.28 12.49 -2.31
N ALA A 79 -0.77 12.49 -3.14
CA ALA A 79 -2.13 12.75 -2.70
C ALA A 79 -2.66 11.68 -1.73
N VAL A 80 -2.44 10.41 -2.06
CA VAL A 80 -2.80 9.27 -1.21
C VAL A 80 -2.11 9.38 0.15
N ASP A 81 -0.79 9.59 0.17
CA ASP A 81 -0.03 9.68 1.40
C ASP A 81 -0.43 10.93 2.22
N TYR A 82 -0.72 12.06 1.55
CA TYR A 82 -1.19 13.28 2.21
C TYR A 82 -2.49 13.07 2.98
N VAL A 83 -3.52 12.49 2.37
CA VAL A 83 -4.79 12.27 3.08
C VAL A 83 -4.69 11.11 4.08
N SER A 84 -3.84 10.11 3.81
CA SER A 84 -3.62 8.98 4.73
C SER A 84 -3.07 9.41 6.10
N ARG A 85 -2.23 10.45 6.14
CA ARG A 85 -1.64 10.95 7.39
C ARG A 85 -2.68 11.48 8.38
N PHE A 86 -3.90 11.75 7.90
CA PHE A 86 -5.04 12.24 8.67
C PHE A 86 -6.11 11.16 8.91
N GLY A 87 -5.77 9.88 8.68
CA GLY A 87 -6.67 8.75 8.93
C GLY A 87 -7.54 8.34 7.73
N GLY A 88 -7.30 8.93 6.54
CA GLY A 88 -8.00 8.59 5.31
C GLY A 88 -8.70 9.80 4.68
N GLY A 89 -9.36 9.57 3.55
CA GLY A 89 -9.98 10.64 2.78
C GLY A 89 -10.15 10.28 1.31
N THR A 90 -10.42 11.30 0.51
CA THR A 90 -10.66 11.17 -0.93
C THR A 90 -9.52 11.81 -1.73
N VAL A 91 -8.99 11.07 -2.69
CA VAL A 91 -8.17 11.59 -3.78
C VAL A 91 -9.09 11.72 -5.00
N GLN A 92 -9.45 12.96 -5.34
CA GLN A 92 -10.26 13.27 -6.51
C GLN A 92 -9.35 13.42 -7.72
N VAL A 93 -9.37 12.44 -8.62
CA VAL A 93 -8.63 12.44 -9.88
C VAL A 93 -9.47 13.17 -10.93
N LEU A 94 -8.99 14.33 -11.36
CA LEU A 94 -9.62 15.15 -12.38
C LEU A 94 -9.36 14.56 -13.78
N PRO A 95 -10.14 14.97 -14.81
CA PRO A 95 -9.95 14.53 -16.18
C PRO A 95 -8.49 14.66 -16.66
N GLY A 96 -7.97 13.60 -17.25
CA GLY A 96 -6.61 13.50 -17.76
C GLY A 96 -6.12 12.06 -17.88
N THR A 97 -5.00 11.90 -18.61
CA THR A 97 -4.25 10.65 -18.68
C THR A 97 -3.04 10.73 -17.76
N TYR A 98 -2.90 9.74 -16.88
CA TYR A 98 -1.83 9.63 -15.91
C TYR A 98 -0.97 8.43 -16.30
N THR A 99 0.29 8.66 -16.66
CA THR A 99 1.21 7.58 -17.05
C THR A 99 2.02 7.13 -15.85
N LEU A 100 1.80 5.89 -15.43
CA LEU A 100 2.40 5.32 -14.24
C LEU A 100 3.70 4.58 -14.61
N ARG A 101 4.75 4.81 -13.82
CA ARG A 101 5.99 4.01 -13.79
C ARG A 101 6.11 3.15 -12.54
N ASN A 102 5.17 3.30 -11.60
CA ASN A 102 5.02 2.46 -10.41
C ASN A 102 3.53 2.39 -10.02
N SER A 103 3.18 1.45 -9.14
CA SER A 103 1.85 1.35 -8.57
C SER A 103 1.52 2.59 -7.72
N VAL A 104 0.25 2.98 -7.74
CA VAL A 104 -0.31 3.77 -6.63
C VAL A 104 -0.60 2.82 -5.47
N TYR A 105 0.16 2.94 -4.40
CA TYR A 105 0.04 2.14 -3.17
C TYR A 105 -1.04 2.73 -2.26
N LEU A 106 -2.12 1.99 -2.10
CA LEU A 106 -3.24 2.36 -1.25
C LEU A 106 -2.85 2.35 0.24
N ARG A 107 -3.58 3.13 1.02
CA ARG A 107 -3.59 3.12 2.48
C ARG A 107 -5.01 2.83 2.98
N THR A 108 -5.13 2.41 4.23
CA THR A 108 -6.44 2.21 4.86
C THR A 108 -7.26 3.51 4.83
N GLY A 109 -8.56 3.40 4.52
CA GLY A 109 -9.49 4.53 4.52
C GLY A 109 -9.38 5.45 3.30
N ILE A 110 -8.65 5.05 2.25
CA ILE A 110 -8.47 5.84 1.02
C ILE A 110 -9.59 5.58 0.03
N ARG A 111 -10.12 6.67 -0.54
CA ARG A 111 -11.05 6.66 -1.66
C ARG A 111 -10.40 7.33 -2.86
N ILE A 112 -10.20 6.62 -3.95
CA ILE A 112 -9.81 7.20 -5.24
C ILE A 112 -11.08 7.37 -6.06
N LEU A 113 -11.40 8.61 -6.41
CA LEU A 113 -12.58 8.95 -7.21
C LEU A 113 -12.13 9.67 -8.47
N GLY A 114 -12.37 9.10 -9.64
CA GLY A 114 -12.07 9.75 -10.91
C GLY A 114 -13.26 10.54 -11.47
N SER A 115 -13.17 10.83 -12.77
CA SER A 115 -14.20 11.52 -13.57
C SER A 115 -14.73 10.61 -14.69
N GLY A 116 -15.00 9.35 -14.38
CA GLY A 116 -15.43 8.32 -15.32
C GLY A 116 -14.32 7.93 -16.31
N ALA A 117 -14.69 7.81 -17.58
CA ALA A 117 -13.76 7.47 -18.66
C ALA A 117 -12.69 8.56 -18.91
N ASP A 118 -12.92 9.78 -18.44
CA ASP A 118 -12.02 10.91 -18.69
C ASP A 118 -10.80 10.92 -17.75
N SER A 119 -10.80 10.10 -16.70
CA SER A 119 -9.65 9.92 -15.79
C SER A 119 -9.01 8.57 -16.05
N VAL A 120 -7.87 8.55 -16.74
CA VAL A 120 -7.23 7.31 -17.22
C VAL A 120 -5.90 7.10 -16.51
N LEU A 121 -5.77 6.00 -15.76
CA LEU A 121 -4.47 5.51 -15.30
C LEU A 121 -3.93 4.52 -16.32
N THR A 122 -2.78 4.83 -16.92
CA THR A 122 -2.15 3.96 -17.93
C THR A 122 -0.73 3.58 -17.57
N LYS A 123 -0.31 2.35 -17.94
CA LYS A 123 1.07 1.90 -17.73
C LYS A 123 2.01 2.44 -18.81
N SER A 124 3.21 2.85 -18.40
CA SER A 124 4.33 2.92 -19.34
C SER A 124 4.65 1.54 -19.92
N ALA A 125 5.26 1.48 -21.11
CA ALA A 125 5.73 0.23 -21.70
C ALA A 125 6.70 -0.50 -20.75
N SER A 126 6.58 -1.82 -20.64
CA SER A 126 7.48 -2.62 -19.80
C SER A 126 8.84 -2.81 -20.47
N HIS A 127 9.90 -2.77 -19.68
CA HIS A 127 11.27 -3.11 -20.08
C HIS A 127 11.79 -4.22 -19.18
N SER A 128 12.51 -5.19 -19.75
CA SER A 128 13.09 -6.32 -19.01
C SER A 128 14.59 -6.42 -19.27
N VAL A 129 15.35 -6.71 -18.21
CA VAL A 129 16.80 -6.84 -18.24
C VAL A 129 17.25 -7.96 -17.31
N ALA A 130 18.35 -8.63 -17.66
CA ALA A 130 18.97 -9.63 -16.80
C ALA A 130 19.73 -8.97 -15.62
N LEU A 131 19.80 -9.66 -14.49
CA LEU A 131 20.76 -9.32 -13.45
C LEU A 131 22.16 -9.76 -13.88
N SER A 132 23.20 -9.04 -13.42
CA SER A 132 24.60 -9.35 -13.71
C SER A 132 25.35 -9.96 -12.53
N ASP A 133 24.82 -9.83 -11.32
CA ASP A 133 25.39 -10.39 -10.09
C ASP A 133 24.33 -11.21 -9.36
N ASP A 134 24.76 -12.18 -8.55
CA ASP A 134 23.88 -12.82 -7.57
C ASP A 134 23.37 -11.79 -6.56
N SER A 135 22.16 -11.99 -6.04
CA SER A 135 21.67 -11.22 -4.88
C SER A 135 20.90 -12.13 -3.92
N ASP A 136 21.22 -12.02 -2.64
CA ASP A 136 20.78 -12.92 -1.59
C ASP A 136 19.52 -12.41 -0.87
N TRP A 137 19.00 -13.23 0.04
CA TRP A 137 17.81 -12.96 0.84
C TRP A 137 17.79 -11.62 1.61
N TYR A 138 18.95 -11.16 2.09
CA TYR A 138 19.09 -9.95 2.90
C TYR A 138 19.51 -8.73 2.09
N ASP A 139 20.01 -8.92 0.88
CA ASP A 139 20.35 -7.82 -0.01
C ASP A 139 19.15 -6.90 -0.26
N GLN A 140 19.43 -5.60 -0.27
CA GLN A 140 18.49 -4.53 -0.61
C GLN A 140 18.92 -3.84 -1.91
N GLU A 141 19.52 -4.60 -2.80
CA GLU A 141 20.03 -4.11 -4.07
C GLU A 141 20.12 -5.21 -5.10
N VAL A 142 20.25 -4.80 -6.36
CA VAL A 142 20.54 -5.67 -7.49
C VAL A 142 21.44 -4.94 -8.47
N THR A 143 22.27 -5.67 -9.21
CA THR A 143 23.01 -5.15 -10.37
C THR A 143 22.42 -5.73 -11.65
N VAL A 144 22.13 -4.88 -12.64
CA VAL A 144 21.61 -5.30 -13.95
C VAL A 144 22.68 -5.23 -15.03
N THR A 145 22.52 -5.98 -16.11
CA THR A 145 23.45 -5.92 -17.25
C THR A 145 23.43 -4.56 -17.95
N SER A 146 22.28 -3.87 -17.95
CA SER A 146 22.15 -2.50 -18.46
C SER A 146 21.02 -1.76 -17.77
N ALA A 147 21.31 -0.55 -17.28
CA ALA A 147 20.31 0.30 -16.65
C ALA A 147 19.58 1.24 -17.64
N LYS A 148 19.71 1.01 -18.95
CA LYS A 148 18.98 1.76 -19.98
C LYS A 148 17.47 1.54 -19.81
N GLY A 149 16.67 2.61 -19.86
CA GLY A 149 15.21 2.54 -19.72
C GLY A 149 14.68 2.48 -18.28
N LEU A 150 15.54 2.11 -17.31
CA LEU A 150 15.22 2.11 -15.88
C LEU A 150 15.44 3.48 -15.25
N LYS A 151 14.58 3.84 -14.30
CA LYS A 151 14.64 5.09 -13.53
C LYS A 151 14.45 4.83 -12.04
N VAL A 152 15.07 5.67 -11.21
CA VAL A 152 14.73 5.73 -9.78
C VAL A 152 13.25 6.15 -9.66
N GLY A 153 12.51 5.39 -8.85
CA GLY A 153 11.06 5.46 -8.68
C GLY A 153 10.30 4.35 -9.41
N ASP A 154 10.93 3.62 -10.34
CA ASP A 154 10.24 2.56 -11.09
C ASP A 154 9.78 1.42 -10.18
N GLY A 155 8.54 1.00 -10.39
CA GLY A 155 8.01 -0.26 -9.88
C GLY A 155 8.52 -1.41 -10.73
N ILE A 156 9.08 -2.43 -10.07
CA ILE A 156 9.70 -3.56 -10.74
C ILE A 156 9.15 -4.90 -10.25
N LEU A 157 9.27 -5.90 -11.11
CA LEU A 157 9.13 -7.31 -10.81
C LEU A 157 10.47 -8.00 -11.03
N LEU A 158 10.98 -8.65 -9.99
CA LEU A 158 12.07 -9.61 -10.10
C LEU A 158 11.50 -11.01 -10.27
N ARG A 159 12.09 -11.79 -11.16
CA ARG A 159 11.73 -13.19 -11.40
C ARG A 159 12.97 -14.05 -11.60
N VAL A 160 12.99 -15.22 -10.97
CA VAL A 160 14.09 -16.20 -11.12
C VAL A 160 13.54 -17.62 -11.03
N ARG A 161 14.18 -18.55 -11.74
CA ARG A 161 13.92 -19.99 -11.55
C ARG A 161 14.81 -20.48 -10.40
N ASN A 162 14.21 -20.95 -9.32
CA ASN A 162 14.97 -21.48 -8.20
C ASN A 162 15.68 -22.79 -8.62
N PRO A 163 17.02 -22.88 -8.57
CA PRO A 163 17.76 -24.02 -9.09
C PRO A 163 17.62 -25.28 -8.23
N HIS A 164 17.20 -25.16 -6.98
CA HIS A 164 17.12 -26.31 -6.06
C HIS A 164 15.78 -27.05 -6.14
N ASN A 165 14.68 -26.33 -6.32
CA ASN A 165 13.34 -26.92 -6.34
C ASN A 165 12.58 -26.65 -7.64
N GLY A 166 13.16 -25.91 -8.57
CA GLY A 166 12.54 -25.59 -9.86
C GLY A 166 11.28 -24.73 -9.74
N SER A 167 11.01 -24.06 -8.62
CA SER A 167 9.91 -23.10 -8.51
C SER A 167 10.26 -21.75 -9.14
N SER A 168 9.26 -20.89 -9.37
CA SER A 168 9.48 -19.51 -9.82
C SER A 168 9.36 -18.56 -8.62
N ASP A 169 10.47 -17.93 -8.28
CA ASP A 169 10.50 -16.89 -7.27
C ASP A 169 10.18 -15.55 -7.93
N VAL A 170 9.18 -14.85 -7.39
CA VAL A 170 8.66 -13.58 -7.93
C VAL A 170 8.58 -12.56 -6.81
N LEU A 171 9.02 -11.33 -7.09
CA LEU A 171 9.08 -10.27 -6.08
C LEU A 171 8.85 -8.88 -6.67
N LYS A 172 7.99 -8.08 -6.03
CA LYS A 172 7.78 -6.67 -6.39
C LYS A 172 8.62 -5.73 -5.54
N ARG A 173 9.31 -4.77 -6.15
CA ARG A 173 10.11 -3.75 -5.45
C ARG A 173 10.03 -2.41 -6.17
N THR A 174 10.56 -1.37 -5.54
CA THR A 174 10.76 -0.05 -6.13
C THR A 174 12.26 0.28 -6.16
N LEU A 175 12.75 0.84 -7.27
CA LEU A 175 14.12 1.33 -7.38
C LEU A 175 14.25 2.67 -6.66
N VAL A 176 15.03 2.77 -5.58
CA VAL A 176 15.10 3.99 -4.74
C VAL A 176 16.42 4.76 -4.85
N ALA A 177 17.48 4.12 -5.32
CA ALA A 177 18.74 4.79 -5.63
C ALA A 177 19.51 4.02 -6.71
N ARG A 178 20.50 4.66 -7.34
CA ARG A 178 21.29 4.08 -8.43
C ARG A 178 22.75 4.54 -8.38
N LYS A 179 23.68 3.61 -8.66
CA LYS A 179 25.08 3.87 -9.02
C LYS A 179 25.43 3.01 -10.24
N GLY A 180 25.61 3.63 -11.41
CA GLY A 180 25.89 2.88 -12.65
C GLY A 180 24.74 1.92 -13.00
N ASN A 181 25.01 0.61 -12.99
CA ASN A 181 24.00 -0.43 -13.21
C ASN A 181 23.46 -1.08 -11.92
N ARG A 182 23.92 -0.62 -10.75
CA ARG A 182 23.51 -1.11 -9.45
C ARG A 182 22.40 -0.23 -8.89
N PHE A 183 21.33 -0.85 -8.41
CA PHE A 183 20.17 -0.17 -7.85
C PHE A 183 19.91 -0.61 -6.41
N LYS A 184 19.60 0.36 -5.55
CA LYS A 184 19.02 0.08 -4.23
C LYS A 184 17.52 -0.11 -4.37
N LEU A 185 16.97 -1.07 -3.64
CA LEU A 185 15.55 -1.39 -3.55
C LEU A 185 14.90 -0.73 -2.33
N ASP A 186 13.59 -0.51 -2.37
CA ASP A 186 12.81 0.00 -1.22
C ASP A 186 12.88 -0.94 -0.01
N ARG A 187 12.97 -2.25 -0.26
CA ARG A 187 12.99 -3.32 0.74
C ARG A 187 13.92 -4.45 0.31
N ALA A 188 14.48 -5.17 1.30
CA ALA A 188 15.34 -6.34 1.06
C ALA A 188 14.61 -7.43 0.25
N LEU A 189 15.36 -8.31 -0.43
CA LEU A 189 14.80 -9.28 -1.38
C LEU A 189 13.92 -10.36 -0.72
N ARG A 190 14.31 -10.89 0.43
CA ARG A 190 13.62 -11.99 1.12
C ARG A 190 13.39 -13.23 0.24
N LYS A 191 14.21 -13.37 -0.81
CA LYS A 191 14.31 -14.46 -1.78
C LYS A 191 15.72 -14.39 -2.40
N ASN A 192 16.25 -15.51 -2.86
CA ASN A 192 17.55 -15.53 -3.55
C ASN A 192 17.35 -15.36 -5.06
N PHE A 193 18.13 -14.48 -5.68
CA PHE A 193 18.15 -14.24 -7.12
C PHE A 193 19.53 -14.59 -7.66
N TRP A 194 19.79 -15.90 -7.76
CA TRP A 194 21.06 -16.40 -8.27
C TRP A 194 21.08 -16.49 -9.80
N LEU A 195 22.20 -16.13 -10.41
CA LEU A 195 22.45 -16.14 -11.85
C LEU A 195 22.23 -17.51 -12.49
N SER A 196 22.47 -18.59 -11.76
CA SER A 196 22.16 -19.96 -12.20
C SER A 196 20.67 -20.16 -12.53
N GLY A 197 19.79 -19.39 -11.88
CA GLY A 197 18.35 -19.34 -12.13
C GLY A 197 17.91 -18.34 -13.21
N LYS A 198 18.87 -17.66 -13.88
CA LYS A 198 18.67 -16.64 -14.91
C LYS A 198 17.69 -15.53 -14.49
N PRO A 199 18.01 -14.77 -13.42
CA PRO A 199 17.11 -13.77 -12.87
C PRO A 199 16.92 -12.58 -13.82
N THR A 200 15.70 -12.05 -13.83
CA THR A 200 15.31 -10.87 -14.60
C THR A 200 14.65 -9.82 -13.71
N LEU A 201 14.87 -8.56 -14.08
CA LEU A 201 14.16 -7.40 -13.56
C LEU A 201 13.32 -6.82 -14.69
N SER A 202 12.01 -6.65 -14.45
CA SER A 202 11.09 -6.04 -15.40
C SER A 202 10.37 -4.85 -14.79
N THR A 203 10.16 -3.74 -15.52
CA THR A 203 9.30 -2.62 -15.09
C THR A 203 7.82 -2.99 -15.19
N LEU A 204 7.42 -3.97 -14.38
CA LEU A 204 6.12 -4.62 -14.39
C LEU A 204 5.51 -4.56 -12.98
N PHE A 205 4.27 -4.08 -12.90
CA PHE A 205 3.59 -3.71 -11.65
C PHE A 205 2.08 -3.53 -11.91
N PRO A 206 1.18 -3.74 -10.95
CA PRO A 206 -0.23 -3.38 -11.08
C PRO A 206 -0.43 -1.86 -11.03
N LEU A 207 -1.45 -1.29 -11.67
CA LEU A 207 -1.69 0.17 -11.62
C LEU A 207 -1.94 0.66 -10.19
N ILE A 208 -2.67 -0.13 -9.41
CA ILE A 208 -3.03 0.16 -8.01
C ILE A 208 -2.65 -1.07 -7.17
N SER A 209 -2.05 -0.86 -6.00
CA SER A 209 -1.64 -1.95 -5.10
C SER A 209 -2.09 -1.67 -3.68
N GLY A 210 -2.78 -2.62 -3.06
CA GLY A 210 -3.11 -2.61 -1.62
C GLY A 210 -2.48 -3.82 -0.93
N ASP A 211 -1.81 -3.60 0.19
CA ASP A 211 -1.19 -4.65 0.99
C ASP A 211 -1.50 -4.38 2.46
N HIS A 212 -2.20 -5.30 3.14
CA HIS A 212 -2.71 -5.14 4.51
C HIS A 212 -3.54 -3.86 4.73
N VAL A 213 -4.39 -3.50 3.77
CA VAL A 213 -5.27 -2.31 3.83
C VAL A 213 -6.75 -2.70 3.83
N HIS A 214 -7.59 -1.85 4.41
CA HIS A 214 -9.05 -2.00 4.43
C HIS A 214 -9.75 -0.64 4.25
N ASP A 215 -11.08 -0.65 4.14
CA ASP A 215 -11.92 0.56 3.95
C ASP A 215 -11.50 1.41 2.74
N ILE A 216 -11.14 0.75 1.65
CA ILE A 216 -10.77 1.39 0.39
C ILE A 216 -11.97 1.49 -0.57
N ALA A 217 -11.97 2.52 -1.41
CA ALA A 217 -12.88 2.61 -2.55
C ALA A 217 -12.15 3.14 -3.78
N ILE A 218 -12.41 2.55 -4.94
CA ILE A 218 -11.94 3.05 -6.24
C ILE A 218 -13.18 3.15 -7.12
N LYS A 219 -13.47 4.34 -7.62
CA LYS A 219 -14.69 4.60 -8.42
C LYS A 219 -14.40 5.55 -9.55
N ASP A 220 -15.18 5.40 -10.62
CA ASP A 220 -15.24 6.34 -11.75
C ASP A 220 -13.87 6.66 -12.35
N ILE A 221 -13.01 5.65 -12.53
CA ILE A 221 -11.68 5.81 -13.09
C ILE A 221 -11.40 4.70 -14.11
N ALA A 222 -10.85 5.06 -15.26
CA ALA A 222 -10.46 4.12 -16.29
C ALA A 222 -9.06 3.56 -16.00
N LEU A 223 -8.93 2.24 -16.08
CA LEU A 223 -7.67 1.52 -15.89
C LEU A 223 -7.21 0.93 -17.23
N ASP A 224 -6.11 1.45 -17.76
CA ASP A 224 -5.48 0.98 -18.98
C ASP A 224 -4.14 0.29 -18.69
N GLY A 225 -4.13 -1.03 -18.76
CA GLY A 225 -2.90 -1.81 -18.56
C GLY A 225 -1.86 -1.65 -19.68
N ASN A 226 -2.18 -0.94 -20.77
CA ASN A 226 -1.33 -0.82 -21.96
C ASN A 226 -0.82 -2.19 -22.44
N ARG A 227 -1.80 -3.12 -22.62
CA ARG A 227 -1.57 -4.56 -22.79
C ARG A 227 -0.59 -4.91 -23.91
N LYS A 228 -0.65 -4.19 -25.03
CA LYS A 228 0.20 -4.45 -26.21
C LYS A 228 1.68 -4.16 -25.96
N GLN A 229 2.00 -3.35 -24.95
CA GLN A 229 3.35 -2.90 -24.63
C GLN A 229 3.85 -3.43 -23.27
N ASN A 230 3.09 -4.33 -22.65
CA ASN A 230 3.40 -4.87 -21.32
C ASN A 230 3.36 -6.39 -21.31
N ALA A 231 4.38 -6.99 -20.70
CA ALA A 231 4.39 -8.43 -20.44
C ALA A 231 3.21 -8.83 -19.53
N HIS A 232 2.81 -10.10 -19.61
CA HIS A 232 1.75 -10.62 -18.75
C HIS A 232 2.21 -10.68 -17.28
N LEU A 233 1.39 -10.11 -16.39
CA LEU A 233 1.50 -10.20 -14.94
C LEU A 233 0.19 -10.77 -14.41
N ASP A 234 0.27 -11.73 -13.50
CA ASP A 234 -0.87 -12.48 -12.99
C ASP A 234 -0.69 -12.88 -11.52
N GLY A 235 -1.64 -13.70 -11.04
CA GLY A 235 -1.67 -14.24 -9.68
C GLY A 235 -1.65 -13.14 -8.62
N ASN A 236 -0.97 -13.43 -7.51
CA ASN A 236 -0.85 -12.50 -6.38
C ASN A 236 0.05 -11.28 -6.67
N TYR A 237 0.57 -11.14 -7.90
CA TYR A 237 1.55 -10.14 -8.24
C TYR A 237 0.97 -8.99 -9.08
N GLY A 238 -0.07 -9.21 -9.89
CA GLY A 238 -0.74 -8.10 -10.58
C GLY A 238 -1.90 -8.48 -11.49
N GLY A 239 -2.97 -9.02 -10.90
CA GLY A 239 -4.31 -9.02 -11.48
C GLY A 239 -4.97 -7.64 -11.43
#